data_AF-A0A3D6DH78-F1
#
_entry.id   AF-A0A3D6DH78-F1
#
_cell.length_a   1.000
_cell.length_b   1.000
_cell.length_c   1.000
_cell.angle_alpha   90.00
_cell.angle_beta   90.00
_cell.angle_gamma   90.00
#
_symmetry.space_group_name_H-M   'P 1'
#
loop_
_entity.id
_entity.type
_entity.pdbx_description
1 polymer ?
#
loop_
_entity_poly.entity_id
_entity_poly.type
_entity_poly.pdbx_seq_one_letter_code
_entity_poly.pdbx_strand_id
1 'polypeptide(L)' 'MILIDDTLLSTELFDRKFCCDLKACKGACCVEGESGAPLEPEELAEVEAAFPIIKKRLKPDSLAV' A
#
# COMPACT_ATOMS: atom_id res chain seq x y z
N MET A 1 -4.37 -9.64 -23.75
CA MET A 1 -5.06 -10.42 -22.70
C MET A 1 -4.85 -11.91 -22.96
N ILE A 2 -4.71 -12.74 -21.93
CA ILE A 2 -4.47 -14.19 -22.00
C ILE A 2 -5.56 -14.88 -21.18
N LEU A 3 -6.15 -15.96 -21.69
CA LEU A 3 -7.16 -16.76 -20.97
C LEU A 3 -6.50 -18.04 -20.46
N ILE A 4 -6.64 -18.34 -19.17
CA ILE A 4 -6.23 -19.61 -18.55
C ILE A 4 -7.46 -20.17 -17.84
N ASP A 5 -7.94 -21.32 -18.30
CA ASP A 5 -9.22 -21.91 -17.87
C ASP A 5 -10.37 -20.88 -17.98
N ASP A 6 -10.90 -20.42 -16.85
CA ASP A 6 -11.97 -19.42 -16.72
C ASP A 6 -11.47 -18.02 -16.30
N THR A 7 -10.15 -17.83 -16.20
CA THR A 7 -9.54 -16.58 -15.72
C THR A 7 -8.94 -15.76 -16.86
N LEU A 8 -9.43 -14.53 -17.04
CA LEU A 8 -8.94 -13.58 -18.04
C LEU A 8 -7.85 -12.68 -17.45
N LEU A 9 -6.63 -12.81 -17.98
CA LEU A 9 -5.44 -12.10 -17.53
C LEU A 9 -5.11 -10.93 -18.47
N SER A 10 -4.83 -9.76 -17.92
CA SER A 10 -4.25 -8.66 -18.70
C SER A 10 -2.80 -8.99 -19.06
N THR A 11 -2.39 -8.68 -20.30
CA THR A 11 -0.98 -8.79 -20.70
C THR A 11 -0.11 -7.75 -20.01
N GLU A 12 -0.71 -6.67 -19.49
CA GLU A 12 0.03 -5.68 -18.70
C GLU A 12 0.62 -6.27 -17.41
N LEU A 13 0.13 -7.41 -16.94
CA LEU A 13 0.68 -8.11 -15.77
C LEU A 13 2.16 -8.43 -15.91
N PHE A 14 2.66 -8.63 -17.14
CA PHE A 14 4.06 -8.95 -17.41
C PHE A 14 4.97 -7.71 -17.43
N ASP A 15 4.39 -6.52 -17.67
CA ASP A 15 5.11 -5.26 -17.80
C ASP A 15 5.02 -4.39 -16.53
N ARG A 16 3.86 -4.45 -15.84
CA ARG A 16 3.56 -3.67 -14.64
C ARG A 16 4.09 -4.39 -13.41
N LYS A 17 4.79 -3.65 -12.55
CA LYS A 17 5.20 -4.15 -11.23
C LYS A 17 4.09 -3.90 -10.21
N PHE A 18 3.64 -4.95 -9.55
CA PHE A 18 2.69 -4.87 -8.43
C PHE A 18 3.31 -4.38 -7.12
N CYS A 19 4.63 -4.18 -7.08
CA CYS A 19 5.31 -3.61 -5.92
C CYS A 19 5.59 -2.12 -6.13
N CYS A 20 5.35 -1.31 -5.10
CA CYS A 20 5.70 0.10 -5.13
C CYS A 20 7.22 0.30 -5.27
N ASP A 21 7.63 1.21 -6.14
CA ASP A 21 9.00 1.73 -6.13
C ASP A 21 9.10 2.86 -5.10
N LEU A 22 9.36 2.47 -3.85
CA LEU A 22 9.49 3.41 -2.73
C LEU A 22 10.67 4.38 -2.88
N LYS A 23 11.71 4.03 -3.67
CA LYS A 23 12.83 4.93 -3.93
C LYS A 23 12.40 6.06 -4.86
N ALA A 24 11.54 5.76 -5.82
CA ALA A 24 10.98 6.73 -6.75
C ALA A 24 9.89 7.59 -6.09
N CYS A 25 8.88 6.98 -5.47
CA CYS A 25 7.71 7.71 -4.97
C CYS A 25 7.88 8.30 -3.56
N LYS A 26 8.78 7.74 -2.75
CA LYS A 26 9.00 8.13 -1.34
C LYS A 26 7.71 8.17 -0.50
N GLY A 27 6.70 7.38 -0.86
CA GLY A 27 5.41 7.34 -0.18
C GLY A 27 4.39 8.39 -0.64
N ALA A 28 4.75 9.30 -1.56
CA ALA A 28 3.84 10.34 -2.05
C ALA A 28 2.55 9.76 -2.64
N CYS A 29 2.64 8.66 -3.39
CA CYS A 29 1.46 7.99 -3.96
C CYS A 29 0.47 7.43 -2.92
N CYS A 30 0.91 7.18 -1.68
CA CYS A 30 0.06 6.68 -0.60
C CYS A 30 -0.57 7.82 0.22
N VAL A 31 -0.03 9.05 0.13
CA VAL A 31 -0.52 10.22 0.87
C VAL A 31 -1.39 11.10 -0.02
N GLU A 32 -0.97 11.29 -1.27
CA GLU A 32 -1.64 12.16 -2.25
C GLU A 32 -2.52 11.36 -3.23
N GLY A 33 -2.35 10.04 -3.28
CA GLY A 33 -3.10 9.18 -4.20
C GLY A 33 -4.43 8.73 -3.62
N GLU A 34 -5.45 8.66 -4.47
CA GLU A 34 -6.79 8.16 -4.12
C GLU A 34 -6.89 6.62 -4.18
N SER A 35 -5.82 5.94 -4.61
CA SER A 35 -5.77 4.47 -4.78
C SER A 35 -5.04 3.77 -3.63
N GLY A 36 -5.21 4.27 -2.40
CA GLY A 36 -4.72 3.60 -1.20
C GLY A 36 -5.33 2.20 -1.05
N ALA A 37 -4.73 1.37 -0.20
CA ALA A 37 -5.32 0.09 0.15
C ALA A 37 -6.67 0.33 0.85
N PRO A 38 -7.79 -0.22 0.36
CA PRO A 38 -9.05 -0.12 1.08
C PRO A 38 -8.93 -0.89 2.40
N LEU A 39 -9.45 -0.31 3.48
CA LEU A 39 -9.48 -0.94 4.79
C LEU A 39 -10.94 -1.10 5.25
N GLU A 40 -11.23 -2.25 5.85
CA GLU A 40 -12.48 -2.49 6.56
C GLU A 40 -12.48 -1.78 7.92
N PRO A 41 -13.66 -1.45 8.48
CA PRO A 41 -13.76 -0.79 9.79
C PRO A 41 -13.04 -1.53 10.92
N GLU A 42 -13.01 -2.86 10.86
CA GLU A 42 -12.36 -3.72 11.85
C GLU A 42 -10.83 -3.63 11.75
N GLU A 43 -10.28 -3.49 10.54
CA GLU A 43 -8.84 -3.35 10.31
C GLU A 43 -8.29 -2.03 10.87
N LEU A 44 -9.11 -0.98 10.94
CA LEU A 44 -8.73 0.31 11.55
C LEU A 44 -8.35 0.14 13.02
N ALA A 45 -9.12 -0.64 13.78
CA ALA A 45 -8.86 -0.89 15.19
C ALA A 45 -7.52 -1.63 15.41
N GLU A 46 -7.18 -2.56 14.51
CA GLU A 46 -5.91 -3.26 14.54
C GLU A 46 -4.73 -2.33 14.25
N VAL A 47 -4.86 -1.44 13.26
CA VAL A 47 -3.84 -0.45 12.91
C VAL A 47 -3.58 0.52 14.08
N GLU A 48 -4.65 1.01 14.73
CA GLU A 48 -4.53 1.89 15.90
C GLU A 48 -3.84 1.18 17.08
N ALA A 49 -4.17 -0.09 17.33
CA ALA A 49 -3.54 -0.89 18.37
C ALA A 49 -2.06 -1.19 18.08
N ALA A 50 -1.69 -1.35 16.80
CA ALA A 50 -0.32 -1.58 16.37
C ALA A 50 0.57 -0.33 16.46
N PHE A 51 0.00 0.86 16.24
CA PHE A 51 0.75 2.13 16.23
C PHE A 51 1.66 2.35 17.46
N PRO A 52 1.20 2.23 18.72
CA PRO A 52 2.07 2.44 19.89
C PRO A 52 3.26 1.46 19.96
N ILE A 53 3.14 0.26 19.39
CA ILE A 53 4.19 -0.75 19.35
C ILE A 53 5.30 -0.32 18.38
N ILE A 54 4.91 0.17 17.20
CA ILE A 54 5.85 0.57 16.15
C ILE A 54 6.35 2.01 16.28
N LYS A 55 5.67 2.85 17.07
CA LYS A 55 5.96 4.30 17.20
C LYS A 55 7.44 4.60 17.44
N LYS A 56 8.11 3.81 18.28
CA LYS A 56 9.54 3.99 18.60
C LYS A 56 10.51 3.69 17.44
N ARG A 57 10.01 3.05 16.37
CA ARG A 57 10.77 2.72 15.16
C ARG A 57 10.62 3.78 14.06
N LEU A 58 9.68 4.71 14.24
CA LEU A 58 9.44 5.82 13.31
C LEU A 58 10.41 6.96 13.62
N LYS A 59 10.82 7.68 12.57
CA LYS A 59 11.64 8.89 12.73
C LYS A 59 10.79 9.99 13.37
N PRO A 60 11.38 10.92 14.12
CA PRO A 60 10.67 12.08 14.67
C PRO A 60 9.87 12.85 13.60
N ASP A 61 10.45 13.06 12.42
CA ASP A 61 9.82 13.73 11.28
C ASP A 61 8.56 13.00 10.78
N SER A 62 8.47 11.68 10.96
CA SER A 62 7.30 10.88 10.58
C SER A 62 6.17 10.93 11.62
N LEU A 63 6.42 11.52 12.79
CA LEU A 63 5.44 11.73 13.86
C LEU A 63 4.98 13.19 13.94
N ALA A 64 5.68 14.10 13.26
CA ALA A 64 5.31 15.50 13.13
C ALA A 64 4.31 15.64 11.98
N VAL A 65 3.04 15.37 12.28
CA VAL A 65 1.91 15.64 11.37
C VAL A 65 1.31 16.98 11.73
#